data_AF-A0A920SAF7-F1
#
_entry.id   AF-A0A920SAF7-F1
#
_cell.length_a   1.000
_cell.length_b   1.000
_cell.length_c   1.000
_cell.angle_alpha   90.00
_cell.angle_beta   90.00
_cell.angle_gamma   90.00
#
_symmetry.space_group_name_H-M   'P 1'
#
loop_
_entity.id
_entity.type
_entity.pdbx_description
1 polymer ?
#
loop_
_entity_poly.entity_id
_entity_poly.type
_entity_poly.pdbx_seq_one_letter_code
_entity_poly.pdbx_strand_id
1 'polypeptide(L)'
;MEMLLTGTPITANEAVEYGLINRAVPADRLKDEVAVLARTISNASAHTVSLGKSAFYRQREMAIPEAYEMAEKVMVENLLTADAHEGITAFLEKRSPHWTT
;
A
#
# COMPACT_ATOMS: atom_id res chain seq x y z
N MET A 1 -9.70 22.41 -6.42
CA MET A 1 -10.38 23.53 -5.72
C MET A 1 -11.89 23.54 -5.95
N GLU A 2 -12.39 23.14 -7.12
CA GLU A 2 -13.83 23.14 -7.44
C GLU A 2 -14.71 22.52 -6.34
N MET A 3 -14.51 21.24 -5.97
CA MET A 3 -15.29 20.59 -4.91
C MET A 3 -15.30 21.35 -3.56
N LEU A 4 -14.17 21.99 -3.19
CA LEU A 4 -14.06 22.76 -1.94
C LEU A 4 -14.81 24.10 -1.99
N LEU A 5 -15.00 24.66 -3.18
CA LEU A 5 -15.60 25.98 -3.37
C LEU A 5 -17.09 25.89 -3.76
N THR A 6 -17.50 24.83 -4.44
CA THR A 6 -18.86 24.67 -4.97
C THR A 6 -19.71 23.69 -4.18
N GLY A 7 -19.09 22.76 -3.45
CA GLY A 7 -19.80 21.66 -2.80
C GLY A 7 -20.50 20.70 -3.76
N THR A 8 -20.19 20.76 -5.07
CA THR A 8 -20.81 19.90 -6.06
C THR A 8 -20.36 18.45 -5.86
N PRO A 9 -21.30 17.49 -5.74
CA PRO A 9 -20.95 16.08 -5.60
C PRO A 9 -20.37 15.55 -6.92
N ILE A 10 -19.50 14.56 -6.79
CA ILE A 10 -18.97 13.80 -7.93
C ILE A 10 -19.50 12.37 -7.88
N THR A 11 -19.59 11.74 -9.03
CA THR A 11 -19.90 10.32 -9.19
C THR A 11 -18.71 9.46 -8.76
N ALA A 12 -18.97 8.16 -8.51
CA ALA A 12 -17.91 7.22 -8.19
C ALA A 12 -16.89 7.05 -9.34
N ASN A 13 -17.34 7.15 -10.59
CA ASN A 13 -16.45 7.05 -11.76
C ASN A 13 -15.50 8.25 -11.84
N GLU A 14 -16.01 9.47 -11.66
CA GLU A 14 -15.18 10.68 -11.60
C GLU A 14 -14.18 10.59 -10.43
N ALA A 15 -14.59 10.05 -9.27
CA ALA A 15 -13.69 9.85 -8.14
C ALA A 15 -12.53 8.87 -8.45
N VAL A 16 -12.73 7.89 -9.33
CA VAL A 16 -11.66 7.01 -9.83
C VAL A 16 -10.72 7.80 -10.74
N GLU A 17 -11.27 8.57 -11.68
CA GLU A 17 -10.47 9.39 -12.61
C GLU A 17 -9.61 10.44 -11.88
N TYR A 18 -10.12 11.01 -10.79
CA TYR A 18 -9.38 11.95 -9.95
C TYR A 18 -8.40 11.27 -8.97
N GLY A 19 -8.39 9.94 -8.90
CA GLY A 19 -7.52 9.17 -8.01
C GLY A 19 -7.92 9.24 -6.53
N LEU A 20 -9.17 9.63 -6.22
CA LEU A 20 -9.68 9.69 -4.84
C LEU A 20 -10.04 8.31 -4.30
N ILE A 21 -10.53 7.42 -5.17
CA ILE A 21 -10.79 6.01 -4.85
C ILE A 21 -10.14 5.13 -5.91
N ASN A 22 -9.80 3.89 -5.54
CA ASN A 22 -9.11 2.99 -6.47
C ASN A 22 -10.05 2.41 -7.55
N ARG A 23 -11.33 2.16 -7.22
CA ARG A 23 -12.31 1.48 -8.09
C ARG A 23 -13.74 1.90 -7.76
N ALA A 24 -14.58 1.99 -8.79
CA ALA A 24 -16.03 2.09 -8.68
C ALA A 24 -16.65 0.77 -9.14
N VAL A 25 -17.51 0.18 -8.31
CA VAL A 25 -18.11 -1.15 -8.55
C VAL A 25 -19.61 -1.12 -8.24
N PRO A 26 -20.42 -2.03 -8.82
CA PRO A 26 -21.82 -2.20 -8.44
C PRO A 26 -21.98 -2.42 -6.93
N ALA A 27 -23.05 -1.87 -6.35
CA ALA A 27 -23.25 -1.86 -4.90
C ALA A 27 -23.33 -3.27 -4.28
N ASP A 28 -23.91 -4.23 -5.00
CA ASP A 28 -24.00 -5.63 -4.63
C ASP A 28 -22.64 -6.35 -4.63
N ARG A 29 -21.66 -5.84 -5.39
CA ARG A 29 -20.29 -6.36 -5.48
C ARG A 29 -19.31 -5.71 -4.50
N LEU A 30 -19.68 -4.59 -3.87
CA LEU A 30 -18.79 -3.80 -3.03
C LEU A 30 -18.09 -4.62 -1.94
N LYS A 31 -18.85 -5.47 -1.22
CA LYS A 31 -18.30 -6.28 -0.12
C LYS A 31 -17.26 -7.28 -0.62
N ASP A 32 -17.52 -7.92 -1.75
CA ASP A 32 -16.62 -8.92 -2.34
C ASP A 32 -15.31 -8.27 -2.79
N GLU A 33 -15.39 -7.13 -3.47
CA GLU A 33 -14.23 -6.38 -3.96
C GLU A 33 -13.37 -5.83 -2.82
N VAL A 34 -14.00 -5.32 -1.75
CA VAL A 34 -13.29 -4.92 -0.53
C VAL A 34 -12.60 -6.12 0.10
N ALA A 35 -13.27 -7.27 0.20
CA ALA A 35 -12.69 -8.46 0.79
C ALA A 35 -11.51 -9.01 -0.04
N VAL A 36 -11.58 -8.93 -1.37
CA VAL A 36 -10.46 -9.28 -2.26
C VAL A 36 -9.26 -8.37 -2.01
N LEU A 37 -9.46 -7.04 -1.98
CA LEU A 37 -8.37 -6.09 -1.74
C LEU A 37 -7.76 -6.27 -0.35
N ALA A 38 -8.60 -6.41 0.67
CA ALA A 38 -8.15 -6.61 2.05
C ALA A 38 -7.31 -7.89 2.18
N ARG A 39 -7.76 -9.00 1.59
CA ARG A 39 -6.99 -10.26 1.57
C ARG A 39 -5.66 -10.12 0.85
N THR A 40 -5.62 -9.43 -0.29
CA THR A 40 -4.37 -9.19 -1.01
C THR A 40 -3.36 -8.45 -0.14
N ILE A 41 -3.80 -7.42 0.59
CA ILE A 41 -2.93 -6.65 1.48
C ILE A 41 -2.53 -7.49 2.71
N SER A 42 -3.47 -8.19 3.34
CA SER A 42 -3.20 -8.99 4.55
C SER A 42 -2.36 -10.23 4.30
N ASN A 43 -2.20 -10.66 3.04
CA ASN A 43 -1.32 -11.75 2.66
C ASN A 43 0.16 -11.33 2.64
N ALA A 44 0.47 -10.04 2.71
CA ALA A 44 1.83 -9.54 2.89
C ALA A 44 2.17 -9.41 4.40
N SER A 45 3.46 -9.31 4.72
CA SER A 45 3.91 -9.01 6.08
C SER A 45 3.31 -7.68 6.56
N ALA A 46 2.65 -7.70 7.72
CA ALA A 46 2.08 -6.50 8.33
C ALA A 46 3.18 -5.48 8.67
N HIS A 47 4.34 -5.97 9.12
CA HIS A 47 5.53 -5.16 9.37
C HIS A 47 5.98 -4.42 8.10
N THR A 48 6.18 -5.15 7.00
CA THR A 48 6.64 -4.56 5.73
C THR A 48 5.62 -3.57 5.16
N VAL A 49 4.31 -3.88 5.23
CA VAL A 49 3.24 -2.96 4.78
C VAL A 49 3.25 -1.66 5.60
N SER A 50 3.39 -1.77 6.92
CA SER A 50 3.46 -0.61 7.82
C SER A 50 4.68 0.26 7.55
N LEU A 51 5.85 -0.38 7.41
CA LEU A 51 7.12 0.30 7.14
C LEU A 51 7.08 1.03 5.80
N GLY A 52 6.68 0.34 4.73
CA GLY A 52 6.59 0.91 3.38
C GLY A 52 5.62 2.08 3.31
N LYS A 53 4.45 1.97 3.96
CA LYS A 53 3.46 3.06 4.02
C LYS A 53 4.04 4.28 4.73
N SER A 54 4.72 4.08 5.86
CA SER A 54 5.31 5.16 6.65
C SER A 54 6.44 5.87 5.88
N ALA A 55 7.31 5.09 5.21
CA ALA A 55 8.36 5.62 4.35
C ALA A 55 7.80 6.41 3.18
N PHE A 56 6.74 5.91 2.52
CA PHE A 56 6.08 6.59 1.40
C PHE A 56 5.56 7.98 1.78
N TYR A 57 4.87 8.12 2.91
CA TYR A 57 4.36 9.42 3.34
C TYR A 57 5.49 10.37 3.75
N ARG A 58 6.57 9.85 4.34
CA ARG A 58 7.71 10.65 4.74
C ARG A 58 8.49 11.21 3.53
N GLN A 59 8.76 10.38 2.52
CA GLN A 59 9.50 10.84 1.34
C GLN A 59 8.74 11.89 0.52
N ARG A 60 7.40 11.91 0.59
CA ARG A 60 6.57 12.80 -0.22
C ARG A 60 6.87 14.28 0.03
N GLU A 61 7.34 14.61 1.23
CA GLU A 61 7.65 15.98 1.65
C GLU A 61 9.16 16.30 1.57
N MET A 62 9.97 15.40 0.99
CA MET A 62 11.45 15.52 0.94
C MET A 62 11.95 15.92 -0.45
N ALA A 63 13.15 16.49 -0.50
CA ALA A 63 13.87 16.63 -1.75
C ALA A 63 14.29 15.25 -2.28
N ILE A 64 14.35 15.09 -3.61
CA ILE A 64 14.65 13.80 -4.25
C ILE A 64 15.91 13.12 -3.68
N PRO A 65 17.07 13.80 -3.55
CA PRO A 65 18.27 13.14 -3.00
C PRO A 65 18.07 12.60 -1.59
N GLU A 66 17.42 13.36 -0.71
CA GLU A 66 17.15 12.98 0.68
C GLU A 66 16.14 11.82 0.76
N ALA A 67 15.14 11.82 -0.13
CA ALA A 67 14.16 10.74 -0.25
C ALA A 67 14.84 9.42 -0.62
N TYR A 68 15.81 9.44 -1.55
CA TYR A 68 16.59 8.26 -1.93
C TYR A 68 17.44 7.74 -0.78
N GLU A 69 18.19 8.61 -0.09
CA GLU A 69 18.99 8.20 1.07
C GLU A 69 18.14 7.58 2.19
N MET A 70 16.95 8.14 2.43
CA MET A 70 16.01 7.61 3.42
C MET A 70 15.44 6.26 2.97
N ALA A 71 15.01 6.14 1.72
CA ALA A 71 14.45 4.91 1.18
C ALA A 71 15.48 3.76 1.18
N GLU A 72 16.75 4.05 0.88
CA GLU A 72 17.84 3.08 0.95
C GLU A 72 18.01 2.53 2.38
N LYS A 73 18.05 3.41 3.39
CA LYS A 73 18.14 3.01 4.80
C LYS A 73 16.96 2.12 5.21
N VAL A 74 15.74 2.52 4.87
CA VAL A 74 14.53 1.72 5.12
C VAL A 74 14.61 0.35 4.46
N MET A 75 15.08 0.27 3.23
CA MET A 75 15.26 -0.99 2.51
C MET A 75 16.28 -1.90 3.22
N VAL A 76 17.46 -1.37 3.58
CA VAL A 76 18.51 -2.13 4.25
C VAL A 76 18.03 -2.63 5.62
N GLU A 77 17.36 -1.79 6.40
CA GLU A 77 16.78 -2.18 7.69
C GLU A 77 15.71 -3.27 7.52
N ASN A 78 14.82 -3.13 6.52
CA ASN A 78 13.80 -4.13 6.23
C ASN A 78 14.41 -5.50 5.90
N LEU A 79 15.51 -5.54 5.15
CA LEU A 79 16.18 -6.80 4.79
C LEU A 79 16.69 -7.60 6.00
N LEU A 80 16.94 -6.94 7.13
CA LEU A 80 17.41 -7.58 8.36
C LEU A 80 16.27 -8.18 9.20
N THR A 81 15.01 -7.97 8.81
CA THR A 81 13.84 -8.43 9.55
C THR A 81 13.56 -9.92 9.32
N ALA A 82 12.94 -10.57 10.32
CA ALA A 82 12.54 -11.98 10.21
C ALA A 82 11.55 -12.20 9.05
N ASP A 83 10.59 -11.30 8.88
CA ASP A 83 9.62 -11.38 7.80
C ASP A 83 10.27 -11.17 6.41
N ALA A 84 11.30 -10.34 6.27
CA ALA A 84 12.03 -10.24 5.00
C ALA A 84 12.77 -11.54 4.67
N HIS A 85 13.47 -12.13 5.65
CA HIS A 85 14.12 -13.42 5.47
C HIS A 85 13.13 -14.53 5.11
N GLU A 86 11.99 -14.58 5.80
CA GLU A 86 10.93 -15.55 5.51
C GLU A 86 10.32 -15.33 4.13
N GLY A 87 10.04 -14.09 3.74
CA GLY A 87 9.49 -13.77 2.42
C GLY A 87 10.42 -14.18 1.29
N ILE A 88 11.73 -13.93 1.43
CA ILE A 88 12.74 -14.36 0.48
C ILE A 88 12.83 -15.89 0.43
N THR A 89 12.88 -16.55 1.59
CA THR A 89 12.96 -18.01 1.70
C THR A 89 11.74 -18.68 1.08
N ALA A 90 10.54 -18.24 1.44
CA ALA A 90 9.28 -18.77 0.92
C ALA A 90 9.18 -18.61 -0.60
N PHE A 91 9.63 -17.48 -1.15
CA PHE A 91 9.69 -17.26 -2.58
C PHE A 91 10.66 -18.24 -3.28
N LEU A 92 11.87 -18.40 -2.75
CA LEU A 92 12.87 -19.34 -3.29
C LEU A 92 12.39 -20.79 -3.22
N GLU A 93 11.70 -21.16 -2.15
CA GLU A 93 11.14 -22.50 -1.91
C GLU A 93 9.77 -22.72 -2.57
N LYS A 94 9.20 -21.70 -3.26
CA LYS A 94 7.89 -21.74 -3.92
C LYS A 94 6.74 -22.15 -2.99
N ARG A 95 6.78 -21.70 -1.74
CA ARG A 95 5.74 -21.90 -0.74
C ARG A 95 5.14 -20.57 -0.31
N SER A 96 4.01 -20.62 0.38
CA SER A 96 3.47 -19.45 1.06
C SER A 96 4.34 -19.09 2.28
N PRO A 97 4.58 -17.79 2.52
CA PRO A 97 5.29 -17.32 3.70
C PRO A 97 4.41 -17.42 4.96
N HIS A 98 5.06 -17.64 6.10
CA HIS A 98 4.45 -17.62 7.43
C HIS A 98 4.97 -16.38 8.18
N TRP A 99 4.19 -15.31 8.16
CA TRP A 99 4.54 -14.08 8.85
C TRP A 99 4.45 -14.24 10.37
N THR A 100 5.41 -13.68 11.08
CA THR A 100 5.49 -13.78 12.56
C THR A 100 4.97 -12.55 13.28
N THR A 101 4.67 -11.48 12.53
CA THR A 101 4.24 -10.16 13.02
C THR A 101 3.11 -9.57 12.20
#